data_AF-A0A7J6FRW7-F1
#
_entry.id   AF-A0A7J6FRW7-F1
#
_cell.length_a   1.000
_cell.length_b   1.000
_cell.length_c   1.000
_cell.angle_alpha   90.00
_cell.angle_beta   90.00
_cell.angle_gamma   90.00
#
_symmetry.space_group_name_H-M   'P 1'
#
loop_
_entity.id
_entity.type
_entity.pdbx_description
1 polymer ?
#
loop_
_entity_poly.entity_id
_entity_poly.type
_entity_poly.pdbx_seq_one_letter_code
_entity_poly.pdbx_strand_id
1 'polypeptide(L)'
;MKKLPQGSPLFDKNKHTTNTNDQDSGKNESKPMTEVVAETNIYEYEVQQEKGDEECPTCLEEYTDENPRITTKCFHHFHLSCIYEWEQRSDRCPICNRVMKYDE
;
A
#
# COMPACT_ATOMS: atom_id res chain seq x y z
N MET A 1 -28.18 -18.67 -29.15
CA MET A 1 -27.15 -19.74 -29.14
C MET A 1 -26.42 -19.80 -30.49
N LYS A 2 -25.35 -19.03 -30.72
CA LYS A 2 -24.39 -19.20 -31.85
C LYS A 2 -23.04 -18.59 -31.42
N LYS A 3 -22.22 -19.35 -30.70
CA LYS A 3 -20.93 -19.96 -31.10
C LYS A 3 -19.80 -18.97 -31.41
N LEU A 4 -18.77 -18.97 -30.54
CA LEU A 4 -17.44 -18.39 -30.70
C LEU A 4 -16.65 -19.09 -31.84
N PRO A 5 -15.78 -18.39 -32.58
CA PRO A 5 -14.69 -19.02 -33.31
C PRO A 5 -13.37 -19.02 -32.50
N GLN A 6 -12.76 -20.19 -32.47
CA GLN A 6 -11.47 -20.54 -31.85
C GLN A 6 -10.34 -20.54 -32.89
N GLY A 7 -9.11 -20.32 -32.44
CA GLY A 7 -7.86 -20.74 -33.09
C GLY A 7 -6.76 -19.67 -33.08
N SER A 8 -5.47 -19.93 -32.86
CA SER A 8 -4.69 -21.14 -32.51
C SER A 8 -3.27 -20.69 -32.04
N PRO A 9 -2.42 -21.57 -31.48
CA PRO A 9 -1.22 -21.21 -30.69
C PRO A 9 0.15 -21.49 -31.38
N LEU A 10 1.24 -20.90 -30.85
CA LEU A 10 2.66 -21.25 -31.11
C LEU A 10 3.40 -21.14 -29.74
N PHE A 11 3.74 -22.24 -29.03
CA PHE A 11 5.01 -23.02 -29.02
C PHE A 11 6.28 -22.13 -29.00
N ASP A 12 7.21 -22.22 -28.04
CA ASP A 12 8.12 -23.34 -27.69
C ASP A 12 8.63 -23.23 -26.22
N LYS A 13 8.71 -24.29 -25.39
CA LYS A 13 9.69 -25.42 -25.30
C LYS A 13 11.15 -25.04 -24.96
N ASN A 14 11.50 -25.12 -23.66
CA ASN A 14 12.68 -25.81 -23.05
C ASN A 14 12.87 -25.28 -21.61
N LYS A 15 12.68 -26.02 -20.51
CA LYS A 15 13.23 -27.29 -19.97
C LYS A 15 14.68 -27.18 -19.42
N HIS A 16 14.75 -27.04 -18.07
CA HIS A 16 15.70 -27.59 -17.09
C HIS A 16 17.24 -27.34 -17.30
N THR A 17 18.15 -27.29 -16.33
CA THR A 17 18.40 -28.09 -15.10
C THR A 17 19.38 -27.35 -14.16
N THR A 18 19.28 -27.65 -12.86
CA THR A 18 20.30 -27.73 -11.77
C THR A 18 21.79 -27.64 -12.18
N ASN A 19 22.75 -27.14 -11.38
CA ASN A 19 23.13 -27.63 -10.05
C ASN A 19 24.34 -26.85 -9.43
N THR A 20 24.51 -27.04 -8.11
CA THR A 20 25.72 -27.07 -7.25
C THR A 20 26.62 -25.85 -6.97
N ASN A 21 26.63 -25.52 -5.67
CA ASN A 21 27.67 -24.99 -4.75
C ASN A 21 29.14 -24.98 -5.21
N ASP A 22 29.90 -23.97 -4.76
CA ASP A 22 31.11 -24.15 -3.95
C ASP A 22 31.61 -22.83 -3.33
N GLN A 23 32.24 -22.96 -2.16
CA GLN A 23 32.79 -21.90 -1.31
C GLN A 23 34.18 -21.45 -1.79
N ASP A 24 34.55 -20.18 -1.63
CA ASP A 24 35.95 -19.83 -1.30
C ASP A 24 36.05 -18.46 -0.60
N SER A 25 37.02 -18.38 0.31
CA SER A 25 37.36 -17.28 1.20
C SER A 25 38.39 -16.32 0.59
N GLY A 26 38.48 -15.09 1.11
CA GLY A 26 39.79 -14.41 1.21
C GLY A 26 39.94 -13.00 0.60
N LYS A 27 40.06 -12.02 1.50
CA LYS A 27 40.91 -10.80 1.50
C LYS A 27 41.65 -10.40 0.20
N ASN A 28 41.55 -9.13 -0.21
CA ASN A 28 42.46 -7.98 0.09
C ASN A 28 42.13 -6.78 -0.84
N GLU A 29 41.87 -5.60 -0.28
CA GLU A 29 42.70 -4.38 -0.31
C GLU A 29 42.82 -3.67 -1.67
N SER A 30 42.18 -2.49 -1.78
CA SER A 30 42.74 -1.19 -2.27
C SER A 30 41.68 -0.34 -3.01
N LYS A 31 41.36 0.84 -2.48
CA LYS A 31 40.76 1.98 -3.22
C LYS A 31 41.88 2.65 -4.09
N PRO A 32 41.66 3.65 -4.97
CA PRO A 32 40.41 4.36 -5.33
C PRO A 32 40.23 4.66 -6.86
N MET A 33 39.13 5.35 -7.18
CA MET A 33 38.86 6.22 -8.36
C MET A 33 38.94 5.52 -9.73
N THR A 34 37.87 5.53 -10.54
CA THR A 34 37.49 6.68 -11.36
C THR A 34 36.02 6.60 -11.79
N GLU A 35 35.29 7.68 -11.51
CA GLU A 35 34.43 8.39 -12.46
C GLU A 35 33.75 7.55 -13.56
N VAL A 36 32.51 7.15 -13.29
CA VAL A 36 31.43 7.27 -14.27
C VAL A 36 30.19 7.73 -13.51
N VAL A 37 29.77 8.98 -13.74
CA VAL A 37 28.45 9.47 -13.35
C VAL A 37 27.43 8.75 -14.23
N ALA A 38 27.04 7.55 -13.83
CA ALA A 38 25.84 6.95 -14.35
C ALA A 38 24.68 7.77 -13.76
N GLU A 39 24.12 8.65 -14.57
CA GLU A 39 22.88 9.37 -14.31
C GLU A 39 21.74 8.37 -14.20
N THR A 40 21.69 7.64 -13.08
CA THR A 40 20.49 6.91 -12.70
C THR A 40 19.51 7.96 -12.26
N ASN A 41 18.54 8.22 -13.13
CA ASN A 41 17.31 8.91 -12.81
C ASN A 41 16.59 8.12 -11.72
N ILE A 42 17.03 8.34 -10.48
CA ILE A 42 16.31 7.95 -9.28
C ILE A 42 15.12 8.91 -9.28
N TYR A 43 14.02 8.49 -9.90
CA TYR A 43 12.74 9.14 -9.65
C TYR A 43 12.57 9.14 -8.14
N GLU A 44 12.65 10.34 -7.58
CA GLU A 44 12.38 10.63 -6.19
C GLU A 44 10.93 10.23 -5.95
N TYR A 45 10.73 8.98 -5.52
CA TYR A 45 9.47 8.61 -4.92
C TYR A 45 9.48 9.33 -3.58
N GLU A 46 8.77 10.44 -3.53
CA GLU A 46 8.46 11.08 -2.27
C GLU A 46 7.75 10.02 -1.44
N VAL A 47 8.40 9.57 -0.36
CA VAL A 47 7.70 8.93 0.75
C VAL A 47 6.76 10.01 1.27
N GLN A 48 5.51 10.01 0.78
CA GLN A 48 4.45 10.76 1.41
C GLN A 48 4.31 10.19 2.81
N GLN A 49 5.01 10.80 3.77
CA GLN A 49 4.83 10.56 5.18
C GLN A 49 3.40 10.97 5.49
N GLU A 50 2.50 9.99 5.40
CA GLU A 50 1.32 9.74 6.23
C GLU A 50 0.71 10.99 6.90
N LYS A 51 0.41 12.02 6.11
CA LYS A 51 -0.47 13.14 6.51
C LYS A 51 -1.92 12.70 6.70
N GLY A 52 -2.21 11.40 6.51
CA GLY A 52 -3.55 10.82 6.59
C GLY A 52 -4.04 10.53 8.01
N ASP A 53 -3.18 10.64 9.03
CA ASP A 53 -3.55 10.35 10.42
C ASP A 53 -4.10 11.59 11.17
N GLU A 54 -3.97 12.78 10.58
CA GLU A 54 -4.38 14.07 11.18
C GLU A 54 -5.65 14.67 10.55
N GLU A 55 -6.18 14.05 9.49
CA GLU A 55 -7.39 14.50 8.79
C GLU A 55 -8.52 13.47 8.93
N CYS A 56 -9.76 13.94 8.92
CA CYS A 56 -10.92 13.07 8.89
C CYS A 56 -11.13 12.50 7.48
N PRO A 57 -11.16 11.17 7.28
CA PRO A 57 -11.29 10.55 5.96
C PRO A 57 -12.69 10.72 5.34
N THR A 58 -13.65 11.29 6.07
CA THR A 58 -15.01 11.55 5.59
C THR A 58 -15.18 12.97 5.05
N CYS A 59 -14.62 13.99 5.72
CA CYS A 59 -14.73 15.39 5.29
C CYS A 59 -13.42 15.99 4.75
N LEU A 60 -12.29 15.29 4.92
CA LEU A 60 -10.93 15.73 4.55
C LEU A 60 -10.48 17.03 5.26
N GLU A 61 -10.98 17.26 6.48
CA GLU A 61 -10.57 18.38 7.32
C GLU A 61 -9.71 17.89 8.49
N GLU A 62 -8.77 18.73 8.93
CA GLU A 62 -7.92 18.47 10.10
C GLU A 62 -8.73 18.42 11.40
N TYR A 63 -8.28 17.61 12.35
CA TYR A 63 -8.87 17.56 13.70
C TYR A 63 -8.44 18.77 14.54
N THR A 64 -9.36 19.34 15.33
CA THR A 64 -9.06 20.45 16.26
C THR A 64 -9.53 20.15 17.68
N ASP A 65 -9.17 20.99 18.65
CA ASP A 65 -9.66 20.86 20.03
C ASP A 65 -11.19 21.05 20.12
N GLU A 66 -11.76 21.90 19.25
CA GLU A 66 -13.21 22.12 19.15
C GLU A 66 -13.93 21.02 18.35
N ASN A 67 -13.24 20.37 17.43
CA ASN A 67 -13.77 19.28 16.62
C ASN A 67 -12.79 18.09 16.59
N PRO A 68 -12.71 17.33 17.69
CA PRO A 68 -11.67 16.31 17.86
C PRO A 68 -11.98 15.02 17.08
N ARG A 69 -10.95 14.20 16.89
CA ARG A 69 -11.11 12.82 16.40
C ARG A 69 -11.69 11.91 17.47
N ILE A 70 -12.64 11.08 17.07
CA ILE A 70 -13.14 9.95 17.86
C ILE A 70 -12.67 8.63 17.27
N THR A 71 -12.39 7.66 18.13
CA THR A 71 -11.90 6.33 17.73
C THR A 71 -13.02 5.32 17.81
N THR A 72 -13.33 4.70 16.67
CA THR A 72 -14.29 3.57 16.61
C THR A 72 -13.67 2.29 17.15
N LYS A 73 -14.48 1.27 17.48
CA LYS A 73 -13.97 -0.06 17.91
C LYS A 73 -13.10 -0.77 16.89
N CYS A 74 -13.19 -0.38 15.62
CA CYS A 74 -12.32 -0.89 14.56
C CYS A 74 -11.03 -0.07 14.40
N PHE A 75 -10.73 0.83 15.35
CA PHE A 75 -9.55 1.70 15.44
C PHE A 75 -9.39 2.71 14.32
N HIS A 76 -10.50 3.11 13.68
CA HIS A 76 -10.51 4.20 12.70
C HIS A 76 -11.05 5.48 13.31
N HIS A 77 -10.49 6.60 12.88
CA HIS A 77 -10.75 7.93 13.42
C HIS A 77 -11.65 8.76 12.50
N PHE A 78 -12.58 9.51 13.09
CA PHE A 78 -13.50 10.42 12.40
C PHE A 78 -13.87 11.60 13.30
N HIS A 79 -14.41 12.69 12.74
CA HIS A 79 -15.21 13.62 13.55
C HIS A 79 -16.50 12.95 14.03
N LEU A 80 -16.98 13.35 15.20
CA LEU A 80 -18.22 12.82 15.77
C LEU A 80 -19.42 13.04 14.85
N SER A 81 -19.55 14.25 14.29
CA SER A 81 -20.60 14.60 13.34
C SER A 81 -20.52 13.73 12.07
N CYS A 82 -19.32 13.57 11.51
CA CYS A 82 -19.11 12.80 10.29
C CYS A 82 -19.52 11.33 10.44
N ILE A 83 -19.13 10.68 11.54
CA ILE A 83 -19.46 9.25 11.72
C ILE A 83 -20.95 9.05 12.01
N TYR A 84 -21.61 9.96 12.73
CA TYR A 84 -23.05 9.87 12.96
C TYR A 84 -23.87 10.16 11.72
N GLU A 85 -23.44 11.08 10.85
CA GLU A 85 -24.09 11.27 9.56
C GLU A 85 -23.92 10.04 8.67
N TRP A 86 -22.74 9.41 8.70
CA TRP A 86 -22.50 8.17 7.99
C TRP A 86 -23.37 7.01 8.50
N GLU A 87 -23.51 6.88 9.81
CA GLU A 87 -24.29 5.81 10.45
C GLU A 87 -25.77 5.82 10.04
N GLN A 88 -26.33 6.99 9.72
CA GLN A 88 -27.69 7.10 9.17
C GLN A 88 -27.83 6.43 7.79
N ARG A 89 -26.73 6.19 7.08
CA ARG A 89 -26.68 5.57 5.74
C ARG A 89 -26.18 4.13 5.76
N SER A 90 -25.32 3.78 6.72
CA SER A 90 -24.68 2.45 6.81
C SER A 90 -24.19 2.16 8.23
N ASP A 91 -24.42 0.93 8.71
CA ASP A 91 -23.89 0.42 9.97
C ASP A 91 -22.42 -0.04 9.86
N ARG A 92 -21.77 0.14 8.69
CA ARG A 92 -20.42 -0.34 8.41
C ARG A 92 -19.43 0.81 8.30
N CYS A 93 -18.26 0.62 8.92
CA CYS A 93 -17.16 1.58 8.91
C CYS A 93 -16.73 1.96 7.47
N PRO A 94 -16.58 3.26 7.15
CA PRO A 94 -16.14 3.71 5.82
C PRO A 94 -14.79 3.14 5.36
N ILE A 95 -13.90 2.83 6.30
CA ILE A 95 -12.50 2.45 6.01
C ILE A 95 -12.34 0.94 5.86
N CYS A 96 -12.84 0.17 6.83
CA CYS A 96 -12.63 -1.29 6.86
C CYS A 96 -13.90 -2.11 6.65
N ASN A 97 -15.05 -1.45 6.46
CA ASN A 97 -16.33 -2.09 6.18
C ASN A 97 -16.74 -3.11 7.26
N ARG A 98 -16.27 -2.96 8.50
CA ARG A 98 -16.72 -3.74 9.67
C ARG A 98 -17.92 -3.05 10.32
N VAL A 99 -18.85 -3.84 10.88
CA VAL A 99 -20.01 -3.30 11.61
C VAL A 99 -19.51 -2.43 12.77
N MET A 100 -20.01 -1.21 12.83
CA MET A 100 -19.73 -0.27 13.90
C MET A 100 -20.51 -0.72 15.13
N LYS A 101 -19.79 -1.11 16.18
CA LYS A 101 -20.38 -1.54 17.46
C LYS A 101 -20.06 -0.48 18.51
N TYR A 102 -21.02 -0.18 19.38
CA TYR A 102 -20.84 0.65 20.58
C TYR A 102 -20.85 -0.24 21.83
N ASP A 103 -20.15 0.15 22.90
CA ASP A 103 -20.31 -0.52 24.20
C ASP A 103 -21.57 0.07 24.86
N GLU A 104 -22.44 -0.81 25.37
CA GLU A 104 -23.70 -0.45 26.05
C GLU A 104 -23.46 -0.18 27.55
#